data_AF-X1BSR9-F1
#
_entry.id   AF-X1BSR9-F1
#
_cell.length_a   1.000
_cell.length_b   1.000
_cell.length_c   1.000
_cell.angle_alpha   90.00
_cell.angle_beta   90.00
_cell.angle_gamma   90.00
#
_symmetry.space_group_name_H-M   'P 1'
#
loop_
_entity.id
_entity.type
_entity.pdbx_description
1 polymer ?
#
loop_
_entity_poly.entity_id
_entity_poly.type
_entity_poly.pdbx_seq_one_letter_code
_entity_poly.pdbx_strand_id
1 'polypeptide(L)'
;MIEDTSDSGPELRKEIVQFQYQKYMAFFFFIYVGSYLAPVIALMFYLFLILKPLFLEVESFIVILTNLDSLIIFLTLPLVIIVFYLTHLFFLGVFTRISWRFTEKRSPSKDGIIPRNIASKTADYYHYRSFMIKYGKNVFMKGIFPWLANWFFNFVGASVIKKGTTFEES
;
A
#
# COMPACT_ATOMS: atom_id res chain seq x y z
N MET A 1 47.17 35.21 -22.68
CA MET A 1 47.51 33.82 -22.35
C MET A 1 46.86 33.56 -21.00
N ILE A 2 45.64 33.04 -21.00
CA ILE A 2 44.88 32.74 -19.79
C ILE A 2 45.15 31.25 -19.53
N GLU A 3 45.78 30.94 -18.40
CA GLU A 3 45.98 29.58 -17.93
C GLU A 3 44.63 28.94 -17.64
N ASP A 4 44.27 27.93 -18.43
CA ASP A 4 43.21 26.97 -18.12
C ASP A 4 43.67 26.17 -16.88
N THR A 5 43.14 26.54 -15.71
CA THR A 5 43.23 25.72 -14.52
C THR A 5 42.38 24.47 -14.73
N SER A 6 43.06 23.37 -15.06
CA SER A 6 42.49 22.04 -15.13
C SER A 6 41.83 21.68 -13.80
N ASP A 7 40.50 21.76 -13.77
CA ASP A 7 39.64 21.25 -12.71
C ASP A 7 39.75 19.72 -12.67
N SER A 8 40.81 19.24 -12.01
CA SER A 8 41.09 17.83 -11.77
C SER A 8 40.52 17.41 -10.41
N GLY A 9 39.22 17.65 -10.22
CA GLY A 9 38.46 16.93 -9.22
C GLY A 9 38.43 15.45 -9.59
N PRO A 10 38.55 14.51 -8.64
CA PRO A 10 38.48 13.09 -8.96
C PRO A 10 37.13 12.79 -9.60
N GLU A 11 37.14 12.28 -10.84
CA GLU A 11 35.93 11.80 -11.50
C GLU A 11 35.30 10.72 -10.62
N LEU A 12 34.25 11.09 -9.89
CA LEU A 12 33.41 10.19 -9.12
C LEU A 12 32.86 9.14 -10.08
N ARG A 13 33.47 7.95 -10.09
CA ARG A 13 32.96 6.77 -10.81
C ARG A 13 31.48 6.64 -10.48
N LYS A 14 30.63 6.88 -11.47
CA LYS A 14 29.18 6.66 -11.38
C LYS A 14 28.96 5.17 -11.21
N GLU A 15 28.90 4.70 -9.97
CA GLU A 15 28.48 3.33 -9.70
C GLU A 15 27.00 3.19 -10.01
N ILE A 16 26.67 2.23 -10.87
CA ILE A 16 25.30 1.89 -11.22
C ILE A 16 24.68 1.27 -9.96
N VAL A 17 23.63 1.91 -9.43
CA VAL A 17 22.87 1.41 -8.28
C VAL A 17 22.41 -0.03 -8.58
N GLN A 18 22.94 -1.01 -7.85
CA GLN A 18 22.52 -2.40 -8.00
C GLN A 18 21.16 -2.60 -7.34
N PHE A 19 20.11 -2.80 -8.14
CA PHE A 19 18.78 -3.07 -7.64
C PHE A 19 18.71 -4.43 -6.94
N GLN A 20 18.50 -4.42 -5.62
CA GLN A 20 18.31 -5.63 -4.82
C GLN A 20 16.87 -6.15 -4.92
N TYR A 21 16.47 -6.60 -6.11
CA TYR A 21 15.10 -7.03 -6.46
C TYR A 21 14.46 -7.97 -5.44
N GLN A 22 15.23 -8.90 -4.88
CA GLN A 22 14.73 -9.87 -3.89
C GLN A 22 14.13 -9.18 -2.66
N LYS A 23 14.78 -8.11 -2.15
CA LYS A 23 14.28 -7.36 -0.99
C LYS A 23 13.02 -6.58 -1.31
N TYR A 24 12.97 -5.95 -2.49
CA TYR A 24 11.76 -5.26 -2.97
C TYR A 24 10.57 -6.23 -3.07
N MET A 25 10.78 -7.39 -3.70
CA MET A 25 9.75 -8.40 -3.83
C MET A 25 9.30 -8.94 -2.47
N ALA A 26 10.23 -9.18 -1.54
CA ALA A 26 9.87 -9.62 -0.20
C ALA A 26 8.95 -8.61 0.52
N PHE A 27 9.27 -7.32 0.49
CA PHE A 27 8.40 -6.29 1.04
C PHE A 27 7.05 -6.21 0.33
N PHE A 28 7.05 -6.30 -1.01
CA PHE A 28 5.82 -6.29 -1.79
C PHE A 28 4.91 -7.46 -1.40
N PHE A 29 5.41 -8.70 -1.41
CA PHE A 29 4.62 -9.87 -1.05
C PHE A 29 4.15 -9.82 0.39
N PHE A 30 4.99 -9.38 1.32
CA PHE A 30 4.59 -9.24 2.72
C PHE A 30 3.42 -8.27 2.88
N ILE A 31 3.48 -7.10 2.22
CA ILE A 31 2.40 -6.11 2.25
C ILE A 31 1.16 -6.63 1.50
N TYR A 32 1.34 -7.13 0.29
CA TYR A 32 0.26 -7.60 -0.58
C TYR A 32 -0.49 -8.76 0.07
N VAL A 33 0.18 -9.87 0.34
CA VAL A 33 -0.44 -11.07 0.93
C VAL A 33 -0.98 -10.77 2.31
N GLY A 34 -0.20 -10.07 3.16
CA GLY A 34 -0.64 -9.67 4.49
C GLY A 34 -1.93 -8.85 4.46
N SER A 35 -2.05 -7.91 3.52
CA SER A 35 -3.22 -7.05 3.39
C SER A 35 -4.50 -7.77 2.96
N TYR A 36 -4.38 -8.90 2.28
CA TYR A 36 -5.53 -9.70 1.82
C TYR A 36 -5.88 -10.85 2.76
N LEU A 37 -4.93 -11.36 3.55
CA LEU A 37 -5.11 -12.58 4.33
C LEU A 37 -6.34 -12.53 5.25
N ALA A 38 -6.41 -11.54 6.14
CA ALA A 38 -7.53 -11.42 7.08
C ALA A 38 -8.88 -11.09 6.38
N PRO A 39 -8.96 -10.10 5.47
CA PRO A 39 -10.19 -9.83 4.73
C PRO A 39 -10.71 -11.04 3.94
N VAL A 40 -9.82 -11.76 3.24
CA VAL A 40 -10.22 -12.92 2.43
C VAL A 40 -10.72 -14.06 3.31
N ILE A 41 -10.03 -14.37 4.40
CA ILE A 41 -10.49 -15.43 5.33
C ILE A 41 -11.88 -15.08 5.88
N ALA A 42 -12.08 -13.85 6.36
CA ALA A 42 -13.36 -13.43 6.88
C ALA A 42 -14.46 -13.37 5.79
N LEU A 43 -14.11 -13.00 4.56
CA LEU A 43 -15.05 -13.04 3.42
C LEU A 43 -15.44 -14.49 3.10
N MET A 44 -14.50 -15.43 3.15
CA MET A 44 -14.79 -16.85 2.94
C MET A 44 -15.76 -17.37 3.99
N PHE A 45 -15.58 -17.03 5.27
CA PHE A 45 -16.57 -17.36 6.31
C PHE A 45 -17.95 -16.79 6.00
N TYR A 46 -18.02 -15.51 5.61
CA TYR A 46 -19.29 -14.89 5.20
C TYR A 46 -19.93 -15.61 4.01
N LEU A 47 -19.14 -15.95 2.98
CA LEU A 47 -19.62 -16.62 1.78
C LEU A 47 -20.19 -18.00 2.09
N PHE A 48 -19.49 -18.83 2.86
CA PHE A 48 -19.91 -20.21 3.13
C PHE A 48 -20.98 -20.34 4.21
N LEU A 49 -20.91 -19.53 5.27
CA LEU A 49 -21.80 -19.67 6.42
C LEU A 49 -23.08 -18.85 6.29
N ILE A 50 -23.04 -17.74 5.55
CA ILE A 50 -24.15 -16.78 5.47
C ILE A 50 -24.68 -16.70 4.04
N LEU A 51 -23.86 -16.24 3.09
CA LEU A 51 -24.35 -15.95 1.74
C LEU A 51 -24.84 -17.22 1.01
N LYS A 52 -24.07 -18.31 1.06
CA LYS A 52 -24.41 -19.54 0.37
C LYS A 52 -25.75 -20.14 0.83
N PRO A 53 -25.93 -20.49 2.12
CA PRO A 53 -27.17 -21.13 2.56
C PRO A 53 -28.39 -20.21 2.52
N LEU A 54 -28.23 -18.91 2.79
CA LEU A 54 -29.36 -18.01 2.99
C LEU A 54 -29.71 -17.18 1.76
N PHE A 55 -28.88 -17.17 0.71
CA PHE A 55 -29.12 -16.39 -0.50
C PHE A 55 -28.88 -17.17 -1.80
N LEU A 56 -27.78 -17.93 -1.92
CA LEU A 56 -27.44 -18.61 -3.19
C LEU A 56 -28.17 -19.95 -3.39
N GLU A 57 -28.44 -20.69 -2.32
CA GLU A 57 -29.08 -22.02 -2.37
C GLU A 57 -30.60 -21.97 -2.18
N VAL A 58 -31.18 -20.79 -2.33
CA VAL A 58 -32.62 -20.57 -2.21
C VAL A 58 -33.35 -21.07 -3.47
N GLU A 59 -34.52 -21.69 -3.29
CA GLU A 59 -35.28 -22.37 -4.35
C GLU A 59 -35.69 -21.46 -5.53
N SER A 60 -35.93 -20.17 -5.28
CA SER A 60 -36.31 -19.21 -6.31
C SER A 60 -36.02 -17.76 -5.92
N PHE A 61 -35.96 -16.88 -6.91
CA PHE A 61 -35.76 -15.44 -6.69
C PHE A 61 -36.86 -14.79 -5.84
N ILE A 62 -38.10 -15.27 -5.94
CA ILE A 62 -39.22 -14.73 -5.14
C ILE A 62 -38.97 -14.96 -3.64
N VAL A 63 -38.41 -16.13 -3.29
CA VAL A 63 -38.09 -16.45 -1.89
C VAL A 63 -37.03 -15.52 -1.33
N ILE A 64 -36.09 -15.02 -2.15
CA ILE A 64 -35.13 -14.01 -1.72
C ILE A 64 -35.82 -12.73 -1.25
N LEU A 65 -36.94 -12.35 -1.88
CA LEU A 65 -37.68 -11.13 -1.56
C LEU A 65 -38.71 -11.32 -0.45
N THR A 66 -39.18 -12.54 -0.20
CA THR A 66 -40.21 -12.83 0.80
C THR A 66 -39.65 -13.40 2.11
N ASN A 67 -38.51 -14.08 2.08
CA ASN A 67 -37.82 -14.53 3.27
C ASN A 67 -37.00 -13.38 3.89
N LEU A 68 -37.21 -13.14 5.20
CA LEU A 68 -36.56 -12.03 5.91
C LEU A 68 -35.04 -12.14 5.89
N ASP A 69 -34.48 -13.33 6.08
CA ASP A 69 -33.02 -13.54 6.16
C ASP A 69 -32.37 -13.29 4.79
N SER A 70 -32.94 -13.86 3.74
CA SER A 70 -32.48 -13.66 2.36
C SER A 70 -32.59 -12.21 1.93
N LEU A 71 -33.67 -11.52 2.31
CA LEU A 71 -33.89 -10.11 2.00
C LEU A 71 -32.87 -9.21 2.71
N ILE A 72 -32.59 -9.46 3.99
CA ILE A 72 -31.57 -8.73 4.75
C ILE A 72 -30.20 -8.89 4.07
N ILE A 73 -29.84 -10.11 3.69
CA ILE A 73 -28.56 -10.37 3.01
C ILE A 73 -28.50 -9.66 1.67
N PHE A 74 -29.58 -9.71 0.89
CA PHE A 74 -29.66 -9.02 -0.40
C PHE A 74 -29.40 -7.51 -0.26
N LEU A 75 -30.05 -6.87 0.72
CA LEU A 75 -29.92 -5.43 0.97
C LEU A 75 -28.54 -5.05 1.56
N THR A 76 -27.95 -5.94 2.36
CA THR A 76 -26.68 -5.65 3.06
C THR A 76 -25.44 -6.08 2.26
N LEU A 77 -25.58 -6.93 1.24
CA LEU A 77 -24.45 -7.46 0.46
C LEU A 77 -23.52 -6.36 -0.10
N PRO A 78 -24.01 -5.26 -0.72
CA PRO A 78 -23.12 -4.19 -1.20
C PRO A 78 -22.33 -3.54 -0.07
N LEU A 79 -22.97 -3.35 1.09
CA LEU A 79 -22.32 -2.78 2.28
C LEU A 79 -21.24 -3.73 2.81
N VAL A 80 -21.53 -5.03 2.87
CA VAL A 80 -20.55 -6.06 3.28
C VAL A 80 -19.31 -6.01 2.39
N ILE A 81 -19.49 -5.92 1.06
CA ILE A 81 -18.37 -5.81 0.11
C ILE A 81 -17.53 -4.56 0.39
N ILE A 82 -18.17 -3.41 0.62
CA ILE A 82 -17.47 -2.16 0.96
C ILE A 82 -16.67 -2.32 2.27
N VAL A 83 -17.26 -2.94 3.29
CA VAL A 83 -16.58 -3.19 4.58
C VAL A 83 -15.34 -4.07 4.40
N PHE A 84 -15.43 -5.15 3.62
CA PHE A 84 -14.27 -6.00 3.32
C PHE A 84 -13.18 -5.25 2.55
N TYR A 85 -13.56 -4.43 1.57
CA TYR A 85 -12.61 -3.59 0.83
C TYR A 85 -11.91 -2.57 1.73
N LEU A 86 -12.65 -1.86 2.60
CA LEU A 86 -12.07 -0.93 3.57
C LEU A 86 -11.15 -1.64 4.58
N THR A 87 -11.52 -2.85 5.00
CA THR A 87 -10.69 -3.68 5.89
C THR A 87 -9.38 -4.05 5.20
N HIS A 88 -9.42 -4.42 3.92
CA HIS A 88 -8.21 -4.63 3.11
C HIS A 88 -7.34 -3.36 3.04
N LEU A 89 -7.91 -2.20 2.73
CA LEU A 89 -7.17 -0.92 2.71
C LEU A 89 -6.53 -0.60 4.08
N PHE A 90 -7.24 -0.91 5.17
CA PHE A 90 -6.71 -0.74 6.51
C PHE A 90 -5.48 -1.64 6.75
N PHE A 91 -5.60 -2.94 6.46
CA PHE A 91 -4.47 -3.87 6.62
C PHE A 91 -3.30 -3.53 5.71
N LEU A 92 -3.55 -3.10 4.47
CA LEU A 92 -2.53 -2.57 3.57
C LEU A 92 -1.72 -1.45 4.25
N GLY A 93 -2.39 -0.50 4.89
CA GLY A 93 -1.77 0.53 5.71
C GLY A 93 -0.94 -0.05 6.87
N VAL A 94 -1.48 -1.02 7.61
CA VAL A 94 -0.82 -1.68 8.75
C VAL A 94 0.48 -2.37 8.33
N PHE A 95 0.44 -3.24 7.33
CA PHE A 95 1.62 -3.97 6.85
C PHE A 95 2.66 -3.03 6.26
N THR A 96 2.23 -1.98 5.56
CA THR A 96 3.13 -0.93 5.07
C THR A 96 3.79 -0.19 6.24
N ARG A 97 3.04 0.17 7.29
CA ARG A 97 3.57 0.84 8.48
C ARG A 97 4.55 -0.03 9.25
N ILE A 98 4.29 -1.33 9.39
CA ILE A 98 5.20 -2.28 10.03
C ILE A 98 6.52 -2.32 9.25
N SER A 99 6.44 -2.47 7.93
CA SER A 99 7.61 -2.50 7.04
C SER A 99 8.39 -1.19 7.08
N TRP A 100 7.67 -0.05 7.06
CA TRP A 100 8.24 1.29 7.22
C TRP A 100 9.02 1.42 8.52
N ARG A 101 8.39 1.15 9.67
CA ARG A 101 9.04 1.21 10.99
C ARG A 101 10.23 0.28 11.10
N PHE A 102 10.16 -0.91 10.51
CA PHE A 102 11.28 -1.84 10.46
C PHE A 102 12.47 -1.24 9.71
N THR A 103 12.24 -0.62 8.56
CA THR A 103 13.32 0.08 7.84
C THR A 103 13.86 1.27 8.63
N GLU A 104 12.98 2.09 9.22
CA GLU A 104 13.33 3.29 10.00
C GLU A 104 14.26 2.96 11.17
N LYS A 105 13.99 1.86 11.88
CA LYS A 105 14.87 1.36 12.95
C LYS A 105 16.27 0.95 12.47
N ARG A 106 16.42 0.52 11.21
CA ARG A 106 17.70 0.02 10.66
C ARG A 106 18.56 1.10 10.02
N SER A 107 17.94 2.12 9.45
CA SER A 107 18.62 3.26 8.82
C SER A 107 17.69 4.47 8.82
N PRO A 108 17.70 5.32 9.85
CA PRO A 108 16.80 6.46 9.96
C PRO A 108 16.77 7.31 8.69
N SER A 109 15.59 7.83 8.37
CA SER A 109 15.39 8.78 7.28
C SER A 109 16.19 10.05 7.59
N LYS A 110 16.87 10.60 6.59
CA LYS A 110 17.66 11.82 6.70
C LYS A 110 17.10 12.86 5.74
N ASP A 111 16.97 14.08 6.23
CA ASP A 111 16.63 15.22 5.39
C ASP A 111 17.85 15.64 4.54
N GLY A 112 17.59 16.09 3.32
CA GLY A 112 18.61 16.57 2.40
C GLY A 112 18.86 15.66 1.19
N ILE A 113 19.92 15.96 0.45
CA ILE A 113 20.23 15.29 -0.82
C ILE A 113 21.04 14.02 -0.53
N ILE A 114 20.45 12.86 -0.83
CA ILE A 114 21.17 11.59 -0.78
C ILE A 114 21.95 11.42 -2.11
N PRO A 115 23.29 11.39 -2.07
CA PRO A 115 24.09 11.17 -3.28
C PRO A 115 23.77 9.80 -3.87
N ARG A 116 23.30 9.77 -5.13
CA ARG A 116 22.94 8.54 -5.86
C ARG A 116 24.13 7.89 -6.56
N ASN A 117 25.24 8.62 -6.66
CA ASN A 117 26.49 8.20 -7.28
C ASN A 117 27.39 7.38 -6.34
N ILE A 118 27.03 7.28 -5.06
CA ILE A 118 27.81 6.55 -4.05
C ILE A 118 26.90 5.47 -3.46
N ALA A 119 27.33 4.21 -3.58
CA ALA A 119 26.65 3.10 -2.92
C ALA A 119 26.65 3.34 -1.40
N SER A 120 25.47 3.54 -0.83
CA SER A 120 25.31 3.75 0.61
C SER A 120 24.09 3.02 1.12
N LYS A 121 24.19 2.50 2.35
CA LYS A 121 23.06 1.90 3.05
C LYS A 121 21.86 2.85 3.10
N THR A 122 22.10 4.15 3.30
CA THR A 122 21.06 5.18 3.30
C THR A 122 20.31 5.26 1.97
N ALA A 123 21.01 5.23 0.84
CA ALA A 123 20.40 5.23 -0.49
C ALA A 123 19.54 3.97 -0.72
N ASP A 124 20.03 2.80 -0.34
CA ASP A 124 19.26 1.55 -0.44
C ASP A 124 17.94 1.61 0.34
N TYR A 125 17.99 2.03 1.61
CA TYR A 125 16.78 2.13 2.45
C TYR A 125 15.82 3.21 1.97
N TYR A 126 16.32 4.31 1.40
CA TYR A 126 15.49 5.30 0.72
C TYR A 126 14.72 4.70 -0.47
N HIS A 127 15.38 3.87 -1.28
CA HIS A 127 14.71 3.20 -2.39
C HIS A 127 13.71 2.14 -1.94
N TYR A 128 14.04 1.32 -0.92
CA TYR A 128 13.08 0.36 -0.35
C TYR A 128 11.82 1.07 0.16
N ARG A 129 11.99 2.16 0.90
CA ARG A 129 10.90 3.01 1.39
C ARG A 129 10.03 3.58 0.29
N SER A 130 10.66 4.18 -0.70
CA SER A 130 9.97 4.71 -1.87
C SER A 130 9.15 3.63 -2.58
N PHE A 131 9.71 2.43 -2.70
CA PHE A 131 9.02 1.31 -3.33
C PHE A 131 7.83 0.79 -2.51
N MET A 132 7.98 0.61 -1.19
CA MET A 132 6.90 0.17 -0.30
C MET A 132 5.68 1.09 -0.38
N ILE A 133 5.92 2.41 -0.42
CA ILE A 133 4.85 3.40 -0.49
C ILE A 133 4.16 3.39 -1.86
N LYS A 134 4.88 3.13 -2.96
CA LYS A 134 4.32 3.17 -4.33
C LYS A 134 3.11 2.27 -4.48
N TYR A 135 3.15 1.05 -3.92
CA TYR A 135 2.02 0.13 -4.01
C TYR A 135 0.80 0.71 -3.31
N GLY A 136 0.95 1.17 -2.05
CA GLY A 136 -0.16 1.79 -1.32
C GLY A 136 -0.67 3.06 -2.00
N LYS A 137 0.22 3.96 -2.44
CA LYS A 137 -0.15 5.15 -3.22
C LYS A 137 -1.05 4.76 -4.40
N ASN A 138 -0.66 3.76 -5.18
CA ASN A 138 -1.43 3.33 -6.35
C ASN A 138 -2.81 2.78 -5.95
N VAL A 139 -2.88 1.94 -4.93
CA VAL A 139 -4.16 1.35 -4.45
C VAL A 139 -5.12 2.43 -3.93
N PHE A 140 -4.63 3.40 -3.18
CA PHE A 140 -5.48 4.47 -2.65
C PHE A 140 -5.86 5.46 -3.76
N MET A 141 -4.90 6.00 -4.51
CA MET A 141 -5.15 7.06 -5.51
C MET A 141 -6.01 6.59 -6.68
N LYS A 142 -5.83 5.35 -7.15
CA LYS A 142 -6.63 4.78 -8.26
C LYS A 142 -7.80 3.92 -7.79
N GLY A 143 -8.00 3.83 -6.48
CA GLY A 143 -9.08 3.06 -5.87
C GLY A 143 -10.40 3.82 -5.86
N ILE A 144 -11.43 3.19 -5.27
CA ILE A 144 -12.78 3.77 -5.13
C ILE A 144 -12.78 4.97 -4.17
N PHE A 145 -11.82 4.99 -3.23
CA PHE A 145 -11.76 5.96 -2.12
C PHE A 145 -10.43 6.75 -2.11
N PRO A 146 -10.16 7.60 -3.13
CA PRO A 146 -8.89 8.31 -3.27
C PRO A 146 -8.58 9.29 -2.13
N TRP A 147 -9.61 9.82 -1.47
CA TRP A 147 -9.43 10.71 -0.30
C TRP A 147 -8.79 10.01 0.91
N LEU A 148 -8.78 8.67 0.96
CA LEU A 148 -8.08 7.92 2.00
C LEU A 148 -6.55 7.90 1.80
N ALA A 149 -6.03 8.37 0.65
CA ALA A 149 -4.59 8.49 0.44
C ALA A 149 -3.93 9.38 1.52
N ASN A 150 -4.56 10.49 1.90
CA ASN A 150 -4.11 11.37 2.98
C ASN A 150 -3.96 10.59 4.31
N TRP A 151 -4.96 9.78 4.65
CA TRP A 151 -4.90 8.93 5.83
C TRP A 151 -3.76 7.93 5.73
N PHE A 152 -3.61 7.24 4.59
CA PHE A 152 -2.59 6.23 4.40
C PHE A 152 -1.16 6.77 4.60
N PHE A 153 -0.80 7.87 3.93
CA PHE A 153 0.55 8.42 4.03
C PHE A 153 0.87 8.90 5.46
N ASN A 154 -0.08 9.58 6.11
CA ASN A 154 0.04 10.01 7.50
C ASN A 154 0.14 8.81 8.45
N PHE A 155 -0.66 7.77 8.24
CA PHE A 155 -0.70 6.57 9.09
C PHE A 155 0.61 5.76 8.99
N VAL A 156 1.13 5.57 7.79
CA VAL A 156 2.42 4.88 7.56
C VAL A 156 3.57 5.68 8.20
N GLY A 157 3.45 7.00 8.26
CA GLY A 157 4.51 7.90 8.72
C GLY A 157 5.50 8.25 7.61
N ALA A 158 5.04 8.19 6.36
CA ALA A 158 5.82 8.52 5.18
C ALA A 158 5.94 10.03 4.97
N SER A 159 4.89 10.77 5.29
CA SER A 159 4.78 12.21 5.08
C SER A 159 3.72 12.79 6.02
N VAL A 160 3.80 14.09 6.29
CA VAL A 160 2.77 14.83 7.02
C VAL A 160 1.93 15.59 6.01
N ILE A 161 0.73 15.09 5.72
CA ILE A 161 -0.21 15.75 4.80
C ILE A 161 -1.35 16.38 5.59
N LYS A 162 -1.52 17.69 5.44
CA LYS A 162 -2.54 18.47 6.13
C LYS A 162 -3.91 18.29 5.48
N LYS A 163 -4.96 18.59 6.24
CA LYS A 163 -6.34 18.57 5.74
C LYS A 163 -6.50 19.64 4.64
N GLY A 164 -7.23 19.31 3.57
CA GLY A 164 -7.43 20.21 2.42
C GLY A 164 -6.33 20.16 1.36
N THR A 165 -5.32 19.30 1.51
CA THR A 165 -4.34 19.03 0.45
C THR A 165 -4.93 18.10 -0.61
N THR A 166 -4.80 18.49 -1.87
CA THR A 166 -5.14 17.70 -3.05
C THR A 166 -3.88 17.10 -3.64
N PHE A 167 -3.91 15.82 -3.98
CA PHE A 167 -2.86 15.19 -4.76
C PHE A 167 -3.18 15.33 -6.24
N GLU A 168 -2.29 15.99 -6.98
CA GLU A 168 -2.33 16.01 -8.45
C GLU A 168 -1.55 14.82 -9.00
N GLU A 169 -2.11 14.13 -9.98
CA GLU A 169 -1.40 13.09 -10.73
C GLU A 169 -0.53 13.80 -11.78
N SER A 170 0.78 13.52 -11.77
CA SER A 170 1.78 14.08 -12.70
C SER A 170 2.26 13.03 -13.67
#